data_AF-A0A5C1ALB9-F1
#
_entry.id   AF-A0A5C1ALB9-F1
#
_cell.length_a   1.000
_cell.length_b   1.000
_cell.length_c   1.000
_cell.angle_alpha   90.00
_cell.angle_beta   90.00
_cell.angle_gamma   90.00
#
_symmetry.space_group_name_H-M   'P 1'
#
loop_
_entity.id
_entity.type
_entity.pdbx_description
1 polymer ?
#
loop_
_entity_poly.entity_id
_entity_poly.type
_entity_poly.pdbx_seq_one_letter_code
_entity_poly.pdbx_strand_id
1 'polypeptide(L)'
;MSEGSVTLDLAPLDGMRKGVKLALKIAGNRAAKPIRERVIAEATSIQRYGFLAASIGTKTQSYKPTNIVSVVGPKMSFTRTRGTYKRGPRKGQKRKHIPYLYSWLVDKGTKRSRKFGFLDKAYNSAAGNYAADLTKAFADELAKRNK
;
A
#
# COMPACT_ATOMS: atom_id res chain seq x y z
N MET A 1 9.03 -12.45 11.26
CA MET A 1 7.79 -13.25 11.19
C MET A 1 6.64 -12.29 11.43
N SER A 2 5.70 -12.16 10.49
CA SER A 2 4.60 -11.18 10.58
C SER A 2 3.28 -11.92 10.73
N GLU A 3 2.86 -12.12 11.97
CA GLU A 3 1.50 -12.54 12.31
C GLU A 3 0.60 -11.31 12.18
N GLY A 4 -0.25 -11.34 11.16
CA GLY A 4 -1.21 -10.28 10.84
C GLY A 4 -2.26 -10.79 9.85
N SER A 5 -2.55 -12.09 9.87
CA SER A 5 -3.64 -12.67 9.10
C SER A 5 -4.92 -12.54 9.90
N VAL A 6 -5.79 -11.61 9.50
CA VAL A 6 -7.17 -11.56 9.99
C VAL A 6 -7.99 -12.51 9.12
N THR A 7 -8.48 -13.59 9.73
CA THR A 7 -9.37 -14.55 9.08
C THR A 7 -10.81 -14.11 9.34
N LEU A 8 -11.49 -13.56 8.34
CA LEU A 8 -12.91 -13.22 8.44
C LEU A 8 -13.74 -14.41 7.97
N ASP A 9 -14.65 -14.89 8.80
CA ASP A 9 -15.62 -15.90 8.39
C ASP A 9 -16.66 -15.27 7.46
N LEU A 10 -16.68 -15.72 6.20
CA LEU A 10 -17.61 -15.25 5.18
C LEU A 10 -18.67 -16.30 4.81
N ALA A 11 -18.84 -17.35 5.63
CA ALA A 11 -19.91 -18.33 5.45
C ALA A 11 -21.32 -17.71 5.26
N PRO A 12 -21.70 -16.59 5.90
CA PRO A 12 -23.00 -15.95 5.67
C PRO A 12 -23.20 -15.34 4.28
N LEU A 13 -22.15 -15.24 3.46
CA LEU A 13 -22.12 -14.49 2.20
C LEU A 13 -22.07 -15.38 0.95
N ASP A 14 -22.29 -16.69 1.09
CA ASP A 14 -22.07 -17.67 0.01
C ASP A 14 -22.97 -17.44 -1.23
N GLY A 15 -24.07 -16.68 -1.09
CA GLY A 15 -24.92 -16.21 -2.18
C GLY A 15 -24.49 -14.90 -2.88
N MET A 16 -23.55 -14.13 -2.33
CA MET A 16 -23.20 -12.76 -2.78
C MET A 16 -21.81 -12.67 -3.47
N ARG A 17 -21.35 -13.78 -4.06
CA ARG A 17 -19.94 -13.98 -4.49
C ARG A 17 -19.34 -12.89 -5.38
N LYS A 18 -20.13 -12.19 -6.22
CA LYS A 18 -19.61 -11.12 -7.11
C LYS A 18 -19.41 -9.77 -6.39
N GLY A 19 -20.22 -9.43 -5.39
CA GLY A 19 -20.14 -8.15 -4.67
C GLY A 19 -19.16 -8.15 -3.50
N VAL A 20 -19.01 -9.29 -2.84
CA VAL A 20 -18.22 -9.45 -1.62
C VAL A 20 -16.72 -9.21 -1.85
N LYS A 21 -16.15 -9.74 -2.93
CA LYS A 21 -14.72 -9.52 -3.25
C LYS A 21 -14.41 -8.04 -3.48
N LEU A 22 -15.32 -7.32 -4.13
CA LEU A 22 -15.17 -5.89 -4.38
C LEU A 22 -15.34 -5.09 -3.08
N ALA A 23 -16.34 -5.45 -2.25
CA ALA A 23 -16.55 -4.86 -0.94
C ALA A 23 -15.32 -5.01 -0.04
N LEU A 24 -14.77 -6.24 0.04
CA LEU A 24 -13.57 -6.57 0.79
C LEU A 24 -12.37 -5.74 0.28
N LYS A 25 -12.18 -5.64 -1.03
CA LYS A 25 -11.09 -4.84 -1.64
C LYS A 25 -11.22 -3.35 -1.31
N ILE A 26 -12.43 -2.79 -1.35
CA ILE A 26 -12.68 -1.40 -1.01
C ILE A 26 -12.45 -1.16 0.49
N ALA A 27 -12.97 -2.03 1.34
CA ALA A 27 -12.76 -1.99 2.78
C ALA A 27 -11.27 -2.06 3.13
N GLY A 28 -10.52 -2.99 2.54
CA GLY A 28 -9.08 -3.14 2.74
C GLY A 28 -8.27 -1.92 2.29
N ASN A 29 -8.71 -1.21 1.24
CA ASN A 29 -8.10 0.05 0.84
C ASN A 29 -8.44 1.21 1.78
N ARG A 30 -9.66 1.26 2.33
CA ARG A 30 -10.06 2.27 3.32
C ARG A 30 -9.34 2.06 4.65
N ALA A 31 -9.31 0.83 5.16
CA ALA A 31 -8.60 0.47 6.39
C ALA A 31 -7.10 0.72 6.30
N ALA A 32 -6.49 0.56 5.12
CA ALA A 32 -5.07 0.86 4.91
C ALA A 32 -4.77 2.35 4.72
N LYS A 33 -5.79 3.22 4.58
CA LYS A 33 -5.61 4.66 4.32
C LYS A 33 -4.90 5.39 5.47
N PRO A 34 -5.29 5.22 6.75
CA PRO A 34 -4.61 5.88 7.88
C PRO A 34 -3.14 5.46 8.01
N ILE A 35 -2.86 4.17 7.81
CA ILE A 35 -1.48 3.63 7.81
C ILE A 35 -0.66 4.29 6.70
N ARG A 36 -1.21 4.33 5.48
CA ARG A 36 -0.55 4.96 4.34
C ARG A 36 -0.26 6.44 4.61
N GLU A 37 -1.20 7.18 5.18
CA GLU A 37 -1.03 8.61 5.49
C GLU A 37 0.08 8.86 6.50
N ARG A 38 0.18 8.04 7.55
CA ARG A 38 1.29 8.09 8.52
C ARG A 38 2.64 7.81 7.86
N VAL A 39 2.72 6.78 7.02
CA VAL A 39 3.96 6.45 6.28
C VAL A 39 4.33 7.54 5.28
N ILE A 40 3.35 8.19 4.63
CA ILE A 40 3.58 9.34 3.74
C ILE A 40 4.09 10.55 4.54
N ALA A 41 3.51 10.85 5.70
CA ALA A 41 3.94 11.97 6.54
C ALA A 41 5.40 11.80 6.97
N GLU A 42 5.75 10.61 7.46
CA GLU A 42 7.13 10.26 7.83
C GLU A 42 8.08 10.37 6.63
N ALA A 43 7.69 9.83 5.47
CA ALA A 43 8.49 9.92 4.26
C ALA A 43 8.66 11.35 3.74
N THR A 44 7.68 12.23 3.96
CA THR A 44 7.73 13.64 3.53
C THR A 44 8.70 14.44 4.39
N SER A 45 8.88 14.07 5.66
CA SER A 45 9.86 14.71 6.55
C SER A 45 11.32 14.54 6.07
N ILE A 46 11.59 13.53 5.23
CA ILE A 46 12.94 13.19 4.78
C ILE A 46 13.22 13.78 3.40
N GLN A 47 13.84 14.96 3.38
CA GLN A 47 14.21 15.67 2.14
C GLN A 47 15.14 14.87 1.22
N ARG A 48 16.00 14.01 1.79
CA ARG A 48 16.95 13.16 1.04
C ARG A 48 16.25 12.31 -0.03
N TYR A 49 15.00 11.91 0.24
CA TYR A 49 14.23 11.04 -0.62
C TYR A 49 13.02 11.76 -1.23
N GLY A 50 13.22 12.97 -1.78
CA GLY A 50 12.13 13.89 -2.18
C GLY A 50 11.00 13.40 -3.11
N PHE A 51 11.06 12.18 -3.69
CA PHE A 51 9.96 11.57 -4.44
C PHE A 51 9.40 10.28 -3.80
N LEU A 52 9.91 9.89 -2.63
CA LEU A 52 9.49 8.71 -1.87
C LEU A 52 8.03 8.82 -1.46
N ALA A 53 7.65 9.93 -0.81
CA ALA A 53 6.29 10.21 -0.38
C ALA A 53 5.27 10.03 -1.52
N ALA A 54 5.55 10.63 -2.68
CA ALA A 54 4.69 10.53 -3.86
C ALA A 54 4.60 9.10 -4.43
N SER A 55 5.66 8.30 -4.25
CA SER A 55 5.69 6.92 -4.71
C SER A 55 4.93 5.96 -3.79
N ILE A 56 4.61 6.32 -2.55
CA ILE A 56 3.91 5.43 -1.60
C ILE A 56 2.44 5.25 -2.01
N GLY A 57 1.95 4.03 -1.88
CA GLY A 57 0.57 3.64 -2.13
C GLY A 57 0.19 2.38 -1.37
N THR A 58 -1.00 1.87 -1.70
CA THR A 58 -1.54 0.64 -1.13
C THR A 58 -1.67 -0.40 -2.24
N LYS A 59 -1.17 -1.61 -1.99
CA LYS A 59 -1.34 -2.78 -2.83
C LYS A 59 -2.22 -3.76 -2.07
N THR A 60 -3.45 -3.92 -2.54
CA THR A 60 -4.43 -4.76 -1.87
C THR A 60 -4.74 -5.95 -2.75
N GLN A 61 -4.46 -7.14 -2.25
CA GLN A 61 -4.65 -8.41 -2.96
C GLN A 61 -5.56 -9.33 -2.13
N SER A 62 -6.57 -9.88 -2.77
CA SER A 62 -7.40 -10.94 -2.21
C SER A 62 -6.88 -12.29 -2.70
N TYR A 63 -6.60 -13.20 -1.78
CA TYR A 63 -6.08 -14.55 -2.10
C TYR A 63 -7.17 -15.62 -2.03
N LYS A 64 -8.21 -15.39 -1.22
CA LYS A 64 -9.41 -16.22 -1.08
C LYS A 64 -10.62 -15.29 -0.89
N PRO A 65 -11.88 -15.76 -1.00
CA PRO A 65 -13.04 -14.91 -0.74
C PRO A 65 -12.94 -14.19 0.61
N THR A 66 -12.40 -14.88 1.62
CA THR A 66 -12.27 -14.49 3.03
C THR A 66 -11.02 -13.71 3.38
N ASN A 67 -9.98 -13.76 2.52
CA ASN A 67 -8.64 -13.31 2.90
C ASN A 67 -8.20 -12.15 2.02
N ILE A 68 -7.85 -11.05 2.66
CA ILE A 68 -7.29 -9.86 2.05
C ILE A 68 -5.97 -9.49 2.71
N VAL A 69 -5.02 -9.07 1.89
CA VAL A 69 -3.76 -8.51 2.35
C VAL A 69 -3.63 -7.13 1.73
N SER A 70 -3.55 -6.09 2.56
CA SER A 70 -3.20 -4.74 2.15
C SER A 70 -1.76 -4.44 2.54
N VAL A 71 -0.89 -4.22 1.55
CA VAL A 71 0.50 -3.82 1.76
C VAL A 71 0.66 -2.34 1.43
N VAL A 72 1.25 -1.57 2.34
CA VAL A 72 1.66 -0.18 2.06
C VAL A 72 3.05 -0.22 1.45
N GLY A 73 3.21 0.28 0.22
CA GLY A 73 4.43 0.11 -0.57
C GLY A 73 4.53 1.05 -1.77
N PRO A 74 5.63 1.03 -2.53
CA PRO A 74 5.78 1.90 -3.69
C PRO A 74 4.82 1.49 -4.82
N LYS A 75 4.12 2.45 -5.39
CA LYS A 75 3.26 2.34 -6.57
C LYS A 75 4.13 2.11 -7.80
N MET A 76 4.25 0.87 -8.26
CA MET A 76 5.14 0.53 -9.40
C MET A 76 4.76 1.22 -10.71
N SER A 77 3.50 1.66 -10.87
CA SER A 77 3.02 2.42 -12.02
C SER A 77 3.38 3.90 -11.99
N PHE A 78 3.81 4.44 -10.84
CA PHE A 78 4.17 5.85 -10.74
C PHE A 78 5.45 6.11 -11.54
N THR A 79 5.43 7.02 -12.50
CA THR A 79 6.66 7.49 -13.14
C THR A 79 6.60 9.01 -13.23
N ARG A 80 7.65 9.68 -12.79
CA ARG A 80 7.72 11.14 -12.83
C ARG A 80 9.01 11.59 -13.49
N THR A 81 8.97 12.66 -14.28
CA THR A 81 10.19 13.20 -14.87
C THR A 81 10.89 14.06 -13.82
N ARG A 82 12.13 13.70 -13.44
CA ARG A 82 12.98 14.46 -12.50
C ARG A 82 13.71 15.62 -13.19
N GLY A 83 13.80 15.58 -14.51
CA GLY A 83 14.50 16.56 -15.34
C GLY A 83 15.07 15.88 -16.58
N THR A 84 16.10 16.48 -17.17
CA THR A 84 16.86 15.89 -18.29
C THR A 84 18.28 15.53 -17.84
N TYR A 85 18.90 14.55 -18.50
CA TYR A 85 20.33 14.29 -18.29
C TYR A 85 21.14 15.45 -18.89
N LYS A 86 22.00 16.07 -18.08
CA LYS A 86 22.83 17.20 -18.52
C LYS A 86 24.14 16.77 -19.20
N ARG A 87 24.60 15.53 -18.98
CA ARG A 87 25.92 15.00 -19.40
C ARG A 87 25.82 13.51 -19.77
N GLY A 88 26.83 13.01 -20.48
CA GLY A 88 26.97 11.61 -20.87
C GLY A 88 26.13 11.19 -22.08
N PRO A 89 26.14 9.90 -22.45
CA PRO A 89 25.52 9.38 -23.67
C PRO A 89 23.99 9.52 -23.72
N ARG A 90 23.35 9.81 -22.59
CA ARG A 90 21.90 10.06 -22.49
C ARG A 90 21.53 11.54 -22.39
N LYS A 91 22.46 12.46 -22.67
CA LYS A 91 22.23 13.92 -22.58
C LYS A 91 20.98 14.32 -23.36
N GLY A 92 20.17 15.21 -22.79
CA GLY A 92 18.90 15.65 -23.37
C GLY A 92 17.71 14.72 -23.13
N GLN A 93 17.93 13.44 -22.81
CA GLN A 93 16.83 12.51 -22.52
C GLN A 93 16.17 12.81 -21.17
N LYS A 94 14.87 12.50 -21.06
CA LYS A 94 14.09 12.62 -19.82
C LYS A 94 14.61 11.63 -18.77
N ARG A 95 15.06 12.15 -17.64
CA ARG A 95 15.42 11.38 -16.46
C ARG A 95 14.15 11.03 -15.69
N LYS A 96 13.67 9.81 -15.88
CA LYS A 96 12.51 9.27 -15.14
C LYS A 96 12.92 8.89 -13.71
N HIS A 97 12.06 9.26 -12.77
CA HIS A 97 12.01 8.72 -11.42
C HIS A 97 11.20 7.44 -11.46
N ILE A 98 11.74 6.38 -10.85
CA ILE A 98 11.15 5.05 -10.87
C ILE A 98 10.96 4.53 -9.43
N PRO A 99 9.76 4.09 -9.05
CA PRO A 99 9.38 3.66 -7.70
C PRO A 99 10.18 2.48 -7.15
N TYR A 100 10.64 1.56 -8.01
CA TYR A 100 11.39 0.38 -7.55
C TYR A 100 12.69 0.78 -6.82
N LEU A 101 13.26 1.95 -7.14
CA LEU A 101 14.46 2.47 -6.48
C LEU A 101 14.25 2.77 -4.99
N TYR A 102 12.99 2.87 -4.56
CA TYR A 102 12.59 3.13 -3.18
C TYR A 102 11.96 1.90 -2.52
N SER A 103 11.88 0.74 -3.20
CA SER A 103 11.21 -0.42 -2.60
C SER A 103 11.88 -0.88 -1.32
N TRP A 104 13.22 -0.86 -1.31
CA TRP A 104 14.04 -1.20 -0.14
C TRP A 104 13.80 -0.25 1.04
N LEU A 105 13.24 0.95 0.83
CA LEU A 105 12.92 1.89 1.90
C LEU A 105 11.52 1.69 2.52
N VAL A 106 10.61 1.00 1.83
CA VAL A 106 9.17 1.02 2.18
C VAL A 106 8.59 -0.37 2.43
N ASP A 107 8.78 -1.28 1.48
CA ASP A 107 8.02 -2.53 1.41
C ASP A 107 9.00 -3.70 1.57
N LYS A 108 9.63 -4.04 0.44
CA LYS A 108 10.58 -5.14 0.32
C LYS A 108 11.92 -4.64 -0.17
N GLY A 109 12.98 -5.28 0.33
CA GLY A 109 14.30 -5.17 -0.29
C GLY A 109 14.24 -5.44 -1.79
N THR A 110 15.22 -4.91 -2.51
CA THR A 110 15.46 -5.30 -3.91
C THR A 110 16.40 -6.51 -3.93
N LYS A 111 16.59 -7.13 -5.10
CA LYS A 111 17.62 -8.16 -5.30
C LYS A 111 19.03 -7.69 -4.85
N ARG A 112 19.30 -6.38 -4.88
CA ARG A 112 20.61 -5.78 -4.60
C ARG A 112 20.68 -4.99 -3.28
N SER A 113 19.57 -4.87 -2.54
CA SER A 113 19.52 -4.04 -1.32
C SER A 113 18.48 -4.56 -0.35
N ARG A 114 18.85 -4.69 0.93
CA ARG A 114 17.96 -5.15 2.01
C ARG A 114 16.93 -4.07 2.37
N LYS A 115 15.82 -4.49 2.98
CA LYS A 115 14.83 -3.56 3.53
C LYS A 115 15.50 -2.68 4.59
N PHE A 116 15.30 -1.37 4.49
CA PHE A 116 15.71 -0.37 5.45
C PHE A 116 14.46 0.10 6.19
N GLY A 117 14.30 -0.35 7.43
CA GLY A 117 13.06 -0.26 8.20
C GLY A 117 12.79 1.07 8.90
N PHE A 118 13.32 2.20 8.43
CA PHE A 118 13.09 3.49 9.09
C PHE A 118 11.62 3.91 9.11
N LEU A 119 10.82 3.49 8.12
CA LEU A 119 9.37 3.71 8.09
C LEU A 119 8.57 2.71 8.94
N ASP A 120 9.22 1.68 9.50
CA ASP A 120 8.52 0.61 10.23
C ASP A 120 7.88 1.14 11.52
N LYS A 121 8.48 2.16 12.16
CA LYS A 121 7.87 2.83 13.32
C LYS A 121 6.55 3.52 12.96
N ALA A 122 6.53 4.25 11.85
CA ALA A 122 5.33 4.93 11.37
C ALA A 122 4.25 3.93 10.91
N TYR A 123 4.66 2.81 10.32
CA TYR A 123 3.75 1.73 9.95
C TYR A 123 3.14 1.05 11.19
N ASN A 124 3.99 0.60 12.12
CA ASN A 124 3.57 -0.16 13.31
C ASN A 124 2.68 0.66 14.25
N SER A 125 2.93 1.98 14.38
CA SER A 125 2.10 2.86 15.21
C SER A 125 0.67 3.02 14.68
N ALA A 126 0.44 2.81 13.39
CA ALA A 126 -0.88 2.91 12.76
C ALA A 126 -1.53 1.54 12.50
N ALA A 127 -0.74 0.47 12.49
CA ALA A 127 -1.20 -0.88 12.12
C ALA A 127 -2.14 -1.52 13.15
N GLY A 128 -2.07 -1.11 14.43
CA GLY A 128 -2.85 -1.73 15.52
C GLY A 128 -4.37 -1.71 15.31
N ASN A 129 -4.89 -0.69 14.61
CA ASN A 129 -6.33 -0.55 14.38
C ASN A 129 -6.80 -1.17 13.05
N TYR A 130 -5.90 -1.72 12.23
CA TYR A 130 -6.22 -2.16 10.88
C TYR A 130 -7.36 -3.20 10.83
N ALA A 131 -7.35 -4.18 11.73
CA ALA A 131 -8.38 -5.22 11.78
C ALA A 131 -9.77 -4.67 12.15
N ALA A 132 -9.82 -3.74 13.10
CA ALA A 132 -11.05 -3.06 13.51
C ALA A 132 -11.58 -2.14 12.39
N ASP A 133 -10.70 -1.40 11.74
CA ASP A 133 -11.07 -0.54 10.61
C ASP A 133 -11.54 -1.35 9.39
N LEU A 134 -10.92 -2.50 9.15
CA LEU A 134 -11.30 -3.43 8.07
C LEU A 134 -12.70 -3.99 8.29
N THR A 135 -12.98 -4.51 9.49
CA THR A 135 -14.28 -5.10 9.84
C THR A 135 -15.40 -4.08 9.73
N LYS A 136 -15.19 -2.88 10.29
CA LYS A 136 -16.15 -1.76 10.18
C LYS A 136 -16.39 -1.35 8.72
N ALA A 137 -15.31 -1.08 7.97
CA ALA A 137 -15.43 -0.65 6.58
C ALA A 137 -16.07 -1.73 5.68
N PHE A 138 -15.89 -3.00 6.01
CA PHE A 138 -16.50 -4.11 5.29
C PHE A 138 -18.00 -4.21 5.57
N ALA A 139 -18.43 -4.09 6.84
CA ALA A 139 -19.85 -4.05 7.21
C ALA A 139 -20.59 -2.90 6.51
N ASP A 140 -19.98 -1.69 6.50
CA ASP A 140 -20.54 -0.52 5.81
C ASP A 140 -20.68 -0.76 4.29
N GLU A 141 -19.71 -1.43 3.68
CA GLU A 141 -19.71 -1.74 2.25
C GLU A 141 -20.69 -2.85 1.86
N LEU A 142 -21.04 -3.76 2.78
CA LEU A 142 -22.10 -4.74 2.59
C LEU A 142 -23.48 -4.10 2.73
N ALA A 143 -23.69 -3.25 3.74
CA ALA A 143 -24.95 -2.55 3.96
C ALA A 143 -25.36 -1.68 2.76
N LYS A 144 -24.39 -1.06 2.07
CA LYS A 144 -24.63 -0.28 0.84
C LYS A 144 -25.02 -1.11 -0.38
N ARG A 145 -24.68 -2.40 -0.41
CA ARG A 145 -24.94 -3.29 -1.55
C ARG A 145 -26.21 -4.13 -1.39
N ASN A 146 -26.73 -4.24 -0.17
CA ASN A 146 -27.98 -4.92 0.15
C ASN A 146 -29.21 -3.99 0.10
N LYS A 147 -29.01 -2.70 -0.19
CA LYS A 147 -30.06 -1.77 -0.61
C LYS A 147 -30.11 -1.73 -2.14
#